data_AF-A0A0F2MAE0-F1
#
_entry.id   AF-A0A0F2MAE0-F1
#
_cell.length_a   1.000
_cell.length_b   1.000
_cell.length_c   1.000
_cell.angle_alpha   90.00
_cell.angle_beta   90.00
_cell.angle_gamma   90.00
#
_symmetry.space_group_name_H-M   'P 1'
#
loop_
_entity.id
_entity.type
_entity.pdbx_description
1 polymer ?
#
loop_
_entity_poly.entity_id
_entity_poly.type
_entity_poly.pdbx_seq_one_letter_code
_entity_poly.pdbx_strand_id
1 'polypeptide(L)'
;MDPPTVIAIKRAFLELATRQLAQPLTPSRTWQRRNNSRGTIRGRDAVAIENSTGDIGDGGRRLPPKVIDEVLVRTNQLLLLHSRRVHTSTAVRHVAEQLDQLYQATSDDLLALPNDASSESLDRGSDYIAWDDSLEADRLPLEARRYTEQVIQLQALARHRTEAAARVRRLRGINSLLDGVSSDVVPAQLSLVTRDGPVEGELGRMRLLLARVGDRVANLPTPDVSLTGSIDRPDVNVDNINSATTDVEEIGRLRSQALLELC
;
A
#
# COMPACT_ATOMS: atom_id res chain seq x y z
N MET A 1 2.60 22.20 15.48
CA MET A 1 2.39 22.29 14.02
C MET A 1 2.78 20.94 13.47
N ASP A 2 1.81 20.16 13.03
CA ASP A 2 2.11 18.84 12.48
C ASP A 2 2.97 18.98 11.21
N PRO A 3 3.96 18.10 10.99
CA PRO A 3 4.80 18.16 9.82
C PRO A 3 3.96 18.01 8.55
N PRO A 4 4.26 18.76 7.47
CA PRO A 4 3.48 18.68 6.24
C PRO A 4 3.55 17.27 5.66
N THR A 5 2.39 16.67 5.40
CA THR A 5 2.32 15.35 4.75
C THR A 5 2.82 15.43 3.31
N VAL A 6 3.34 14.31 2.77
CA VAL A 6 3.81 14.23 1.37
C VAL A 6 2.71 14.67 0.39
N ILE A 7 1.45 14.33 0.67
CA ILE A 7 0.29 14.75 -0.13
C ILE A 7 0.10 16.27 -0.06
N ALA A 8 0.29 16.90 1.11
CA ALA A 8 0.19 18.35 1.26
C ALA A 8 1.29 19.07 0.46
N ILE A 9 2.51 18.54 0.44
CA ILE A 9 3.63 19.10 -0.34
C ILE A 9 3.34 18.99 -1.84
N LYS A 10 2.93 17.80 -2.31
CA LYS A 10 2.55 17.56 -3.72
C LYS A 10 1.42 18.48 -4.15
N ARG A 11 0.40 18.65 -3.30
CA ARG A 11 -0.70 19.58 -3.53
C ARG A 11 -0.20 21.03 -3.64
N ALA A 12 0.62 21.49 -2.70
CA ALA A 12 1.16 22.85 -2.73
C ALA A 12 2.00 23.12 -3.99
N PHE A 13 2.78 22.14 -4.44
CA PHE A 13 3.52 22.22 -5.70
C PHE A 13 2.59 22.37 -6.91
N LEU A 14 1.53 21.56 -7.00
CA LEU A 14 0.57 21.65 -8.09
C LEU A 14 -0.23 22.97 -8.04
N GLU A 15 -0.57 23.47 -6.86
CA GLU A 15 -1.18 24.81 -6.69
C GLU A 15 -0.24 25.93 -7.15
N LEU A 16 1.08 25.80 -6.92
CA LEU A 16 2.07 26.74 -7.43
C LEU A 16 2.16 26.69 -8.95
N ALA A 17 2.25 25.49 -9.53
CA ALA A 17 2.35 25.30 -10.99
C ALA A 17 1.10 25.83 -11.71
N THR A 18 -0.09 25.55 -11.18
CA THR A 18 -1.35 26.07 -11.73
C THR A 18 -1.45 27.59 -11.62
N ARG A 19 -0.90 28.19 -10.56
CA ARG A 19 -0.79 29.65 -10.44
C ARG A 19 0.17 30.26 -11.47
N GLN A 20 1.26 29.57 -11.82
CA GLN A 20 2.15 30.00 -12.89
C GLN A 20 1.45 29.96 -14.26
N LEU A 21 0.67 28.91 -14.53
CA LEU A 21 -0.14 28.83 -15.75
C LEU A 21 -1.24 29.90 -15.81
N ALA A 22 -1.71 30.38 -14.65
CA ALA A 22 -2.71 31.42 -14.53
C ALA A 22 -2.16 32.87 -14.63
N GLN A 23 -0.86 33.04 -14.93
CA GLN A 23 -0.27 34.38 -15.05
C GLN A 23 -0.91 35.16 -16.21
N PRO A 24 -1.18 36.47 -16.02
CA PRO A 24 -1.77 37.29 -17.06
C PRO A 24 -0.82 37.41 -18.25
N LEU A 25 -1.35 37.15 -19.44
CA LEU A 25 -0.61 37.29 -20.67
C LEU A 25 -0.33 38.77 -20.92
N THR A 26 0.92 39.06 -21.31
CA THR A 26 1.34 40.37 -21.79
C THR A 26 1.81 40.26 -23.24
N PRO A 27 1.50 41.24 -24.08
CA PRO A 27 1.97 41.24 -25.45
C PRO A 27 3.49 41.34 -25.48
N SER A 28 4.15 40.44 -26.22
CA SER A 28 5.61 40.42 -26.31
C SER A 28 6.13 41.70 -26.98
N ARG A 29 7.33 42.16 -26.55
CA ARG A 29 7.97 43.36 -27.12
C ARG A 29 8.22 43.25 -28.62
N THR A 30 8.48 42.04 -29.11
CA THR A 30 8.68 41.75 -30.54
C THR A 30 7.39 41.89 -31.33
N TRP A 31 6.28 41.39 -30.78
CA TRP A 31 4.95 41.56 -31.37
C TRP A 31 4.52 43.02 -31.37
N GLN A 32 4.71 43.74 -30.26
CA GLN A 32 4.39 45.17 -30.16
C GLN A 32 5.13 45.99 -31.21
N ARG A 33 6.43 45.73 -31.43
CA ARG A 33 7.21 46.38 -32.50
C ARG A 33 6.62 46.09 -33.87
N ARG A 34 6.26 44.83 -34.16
CA ARG A 34 5.69 44.43 -35.45
C ARG A 34 4.32 45.07 -35.69
N ASN A 35 3.43 45.08 -34.69
CA ASN A 35 2.15 45.80 -34.77
C ASN A 35 2.40 47.30 -34.98
N ASN A 36 3.42 47.84 -34.31
CA ASN A 36 3.83 49.22 -34.44
C ASN A 36 4.61 49.54 -35.74
N SER A 37 4.84 48.59 -36.63
CA SER A 37 5.41 48.84 -37.96
C SER A 37 4.35 48.76 -39.06
N ARG A 38 3.18 48.16 -38.77
CA ARG A 38 2.13 47.93 -39.78
C ARG A 38 1.46 49.20 -40.30
N GLY A 39 1.41 50.28 -39.53
CA GLY A 39 0.78 51.55 -39.96
C GLY A 39 1.76 52.69 -40.14
N THR A 40 3.00 52.41 -40.55
CA THR A 40 3.88 53.44 -41.13
C THR A 40 3.93 53.36 -42.66
N ILE A 41 3.02 52.62 -43.31
CA ILE A 41 2.83 52.71 -44.77
C ILE A 41 2.49 54.17 -45.07
N ARG A 42 3.44 54.86 -45.69
CA ARG A 42 3.50 56.32 -45.82
C ARG A 42 2.24 56.84 -46.51
N GLY A 43 1.75 58.01 -46.07
CA GLY A 43 0.52 58.68 -46.50
C GLY A 43 0.45 59.12 -47.97
N ARG A 44 0.84 58.28 -48.92
CA ARG A 44 0.54 58.44 -50.36
C ARG A 44 -0.63 57.55 -50.81
N ASP A 45 -0.91 56.45 -50.11
CA ASP A 45 -1.93 55.45 -50.54
C ASP A 45 -3.20 55.45 -49.67
N ALA A 46 -3.27 56.28 -48.62
CA ALA A 46 -4.39 56.30 -47.67
C ALA A 46 -5.71 56.83 -48.27
N VAL A 47 -5.65 57.61 -49.35
CA VAL A 47 -6.83 58.16 -50.04
C VAL A 47 -7.47 57.13 -50.99
N ALA A 48 -6.80 56.01 -51.29
CA ALA A 48 -7.27 55.03 -52.27
C ALA A 48 -8.13 53.89 -51.69
N ILE A 49 -8.34 53.80 -50.37
CA ILE A 49 -8.97 52.64 -49.70
C ILE A 49 -10.35 52.97 -49.07
N GLU A 50 -11.10 53.94 -49.62
CA GLU A 50 -12.51 54.12 -49.26
C GLU A 50 -13.47 53.54 -50.30
N ASN A 51 -12.98 53.18 -51.50
CA ASN A 51 -13.86 52.80 -52.62
C ASN A 51 -13.79 51.32 -53.05
N SER A 52 -12.98 50.47 -52.42
CA SER A 52 -12.94 49.04 -52.77
C SER A 52 -13.85 48.23 -51.84
N THR A 53 -15.14 48.23 -52.17
CA THR A 53 -16.10 47.25 -51.63
C THR A 53 -15.69 45.87 -52.13
N GLY A 54 -15.18 45.05 -51.20
CA GLY A 54 -14.98 43.62 -51.39
C GLY A 54 -13.55 43.25 -51.78
N ASP A 55 -12.69 43.02 -50.79
CA ASP A 55 -11.84 41.82 -50.76
C ASP A 55 -11.19 41.64 -49.37
N ILE A 56 -11.03 40.39 -48.96
CA ILE A 56 -10.58 39.93 -47.65
C ILE A 56 -9.07 40.14 -47.55
N GLY A 57 -8.67 41.27 -46.96
CA GLY A 57 -7.27 41.65 -46.81
C GLY A 57 -6.98 42.43 -45.52
N ASP A 58 -7.56 42.01 -44.40
CA ASP A 58 -7.33 42.59 -43.05
C ASP A 58 -5.93 42.23 -42.47
N GLY A 59 -4.90 42.28 -43.31
CA GLY A 59 -3.53 41.87 -42.94
C GLY A 59 -2.58 43.03 -42.62
N GLY A 60 -2.97 44.27 -42.96
CA GLY A 60 -2.03 45.39 -43.08
C GLY A 60 -2.22 46.57 -42.12
N ARG A 61 -3.39 46.72 -41.48
CA ARG A 61 -3.65 47.88 -40.59
C ARG A 61 -3.14 47.58 -39.17
N ARG A 62 -2.66 48.62 -38.47
CA ARG A 62 -2.30 48.49 -37.05
C ARG A 62 -3.54 48.11 -36.27
N LEU A 63 -3.41 47.11 -35.40
CA LEU A 63 -4.47 46.88 -34.42
C LEU A 63 -4.46 48.04 -33.42
N PRO A 64 -5.60 48.72 -33.21
CA PRO A 64 -5.69 49.83 -32.28
C PRO A 64 -5.45 49.34 -30.84
N PRO A 65 -4.74 50.11 -30.00
CA PRO A 65 -4.35 49.69 -28.66
C PRO A 65 -5.55 49.33 -27.78
N LYS A 66 -6.68 50.04 -27.94
CA LYS A 66 -7.92 49.78 -27.20
C LYS A 66 -8.49 48.38 -27.42
N VAL A 67 -8.46 47.89 -28.67
CA VAL A 67 -8.95 46.53 -29.01
C VAL A 67 -7.99 45.48 -28.47
N ILE A 68 -6.69 45.77 -28.47
CA ILE A 68 -5.67 44.89 -27.90
C ILE A 68 -5.88 44.76 -26.39
N ASP A 69 -6.07 45.88 -25.69
CA ASP A 69 -6.31 45.90 -24.25
C ASP A 69 -7.62 45.17 -23.89
N GLU A 70 -8.70 45.39 -24.64
CA GLU A 70 -9.97 44.68 -24.43
C GLU A 70 -9.85 43.17 -24.63
N VAL A 71 -9.20 42.74 -25.72
CA VAL A 71 -8.96 41.32 -26.00
C VAL A 71 -8.06 40.72 -24.92
N LEU A 72 -7.00 41.42 -24.49
CA LEU A 72 -6.12 40.96 -23.40
C LEU A 72 -6.87 40.80 -22.09
N VAL A 73 -7.73 41.76 -21.73
CA VAL A 73 -8.54 41.66 -20.53
C VAL A 73 -9.48 40.45 -20.63
N ARG A 74 -10.16 40.26 -21.77
CA ARG A 74 -11.09 39.15 -21.97
C ARG A 74 -10.42 37.79 -21.99
N THR A 75 -9.26 37.66 -22.64
CA THR A 75 -8.50 36.39 -22.68
C THR A 75 -7.93 36.07 -21.31
N ASN A 76 -7.38 37.05 -20.59
CA ASN A 76 -6.90 36.85 -19.23
C ASN A 76 -8.04 36.45 -18.27
N GLN A 77 -9.23 37.05 -18.42
CA GLN A 77 -10.42 36.63 -17.67
C GLN A 77 -10.81 35.19 -18.01
N LEU A 78 -10.86 34.81 -19.29
CA LEU A 78 -11.18 33.45 -19.71
C LEU A 78 -10.14 32.43 -19.21
N LEU A 79 -8.86 32.81 -19.21
CA LEU A 79 -7.77 31.99 -18.69
C LEU A 79 -7.94 31.75 -17.19
N LEU A 80 -8.23 32.79 -16.41
CA LEU A 80 -8.51 32.65 -14.97
C LEU A 80 -9.76 31.79 -14.70
N LEU A 81 -10.80 31.92 -15.52
CA LEU A 81 -12.00 31.10 -15.40
C LEU A 81 -11.70 29.63 -15.73
N HIS A 82 -10.89 29.37 -16.77
CA HIS A 82 -10.49 28.02 -17.14
C HIS A 82 -9.60 27.39 -16.07
N SER A 83 -8.58 28.10 -15.58
CA SER A 83 -7.67 27.58 -14.56
C SER A 83 -8.42 27.23 -13.27
N ARG A 84 -9.37 28.07 -12.85
CA ARG A 84 -10.20 27.81 -11.67
C ARG A 84 -11.22 26.68 -11.87
N ARG A 85 -11.74 26.51 -13.08
CA ARG A 85 -12.73 25.46 -13.40
C ARG A 85 -12.08 24.08 -13.58
N VAL A 86 -10.92 24.03 -14.23
CA VAL A 86 -10.20 22.77 -14.51
C VAL A 86 -9.39 22.32 -13.31
N HIS A 87 -8.67 23.23 -12.65
CA HIS A 87 -7.85 22.93 -11.48
C HIS A 87 -8.59 23.29 -10.19
N THR A 88 -9.66 22.54 -9.90
CA THR A 88 -10.31 22.63 -8.58
C THR A 88 -9.38 22.09 -7.50
N SER A 89 -9.53 22.57 -6.25
CA SER A 89 -8.75 22.07 -5.11
C SER A 89 -8.87 20.54 -4.94
N THR A 90 -10.05 19.99 -5.21
CA THR A 90 -10.32 18.55 -5.19
C THR A 90 -9.60 17.82 -6.31
N ALA A 91 -9.62 18.35 -7.55
CA ALA A 91 -8.90 17.75 -8.67
C ALA A 91 -7.38 17.74 -8.43
N VAL A 92 -6.83 18.84 -7.90
CA VAL A 92 -5.42 18.92 -7.53
C VAL A 92 -5.07 17.90 -6.45
N ARG A 93 -5.96 17.71 -5.46
CA ARG A 93 -5.77 16.68 -4.44
C ARG A 93 -5.80 15.26 -5.02
N HIS A 94 -6.75 14.93 -5.89
CA HIS A 94 -6.82 13.61 -6.51
C HIS A 94 -5.60 13.32 -7.39
N VAL A 95 -5.11 14.30 -8.15
CA VAL A 95 -3.87 14.14 -8.93
C VAL A 95 -2.68 13.92 -8.00
N ALA A 96 -2.59 14.64 -6.88
CA ALA A 96 -1.54 14.42 -5.89
C ALA A 96 -1.61 13.01 -5.29
N GLU A 97 -2.81 12.50 -4.99
CA GLU A 97 -3.03 11.13 -4.51
C GLU A 97 -2.68 10.08 -5.59
N GLN A 98 -3.05 10.30 -6.85
CA GLN A 98 -2.71 9.42 -7.97
C GLN A 98 -1.21 9.37 -8.23
N LEU A 99 -0.53 10.52 -8.20
CA LEU A 99 0.93 10.57 -8.31
C LEU A 99 1.60 9.86 -7.13
N ASP A 100 1.03 9.95 -5.93
CA ASP A 100 1.52 9.19 -4.79
C ASP A 100 1.32 7.69 -5.00
N GLN A 101 0.14 7.25 -5.42
CA GLN A 101 -0.13 5.84 -5.72
C GLN A 101 0.77 5.29 -6.83
N LEU A 102 0.97 6.04 -7.92
CA LEU A 102 1.86 5.65 -9.01
C LEU A 102 3.30 5.52 -8.53
N TYR A 103 3.80 6.52 -7.78
CA TYR A 103 5.16 6.46 -7.23
C TYR A 103 5.33 5.26 -6.28
N GLN A 104 4.33 4.98 -5.45
CA GLN A 104 4.35 3.83 -4.55
C GLN A 104 4.28 2.50 -5.32
N ALA A 105 3.43 2.41 -6.35
CA ALA A 105 3.30 1.21 -7.18
C ALA A 105 4.58 0.93 -7.98
N THR A 106 5.18 1.95 -8.60
CA THR A 106 6.48 1.83 -9.26
C THR A 106 7.55 1.42 -8.26
N SER A 107 7.59 2.04 -7.07
CA SER A 107 8.54 1.65 -6.03
C SER A 107 8.37 0.19 -5.58
N ASP A 108 7.13 -0.30 -5.43
CA ASP A 108 6.87 -1.67 -5.01
C ASP A 108 7.22 -2.68 -6.12
N ASP A 109 6.95 -2.35 -7.39
CA ASP A 109 7.32 -3.14 -8.55
C ASP A 109 8.84 -3.25 -8.68
N LEU A 110 9.56 -2.14 -8.52
CA LEU A 110 11.03 -2.11 -8.48
C LEU A 110 11.64 -2.93 -7.34
N LEU A 111 10.95 -3.02 -6.20
CA LEU A 111 11.36 -3.87 -5.07
C LEU A 111 11.00 -5.35 -5.24
N ALA A 112 10.15 -5.68 -6.23
CA ALA A 112 9.74 -7.05 -6.54
C ALA A 112 10.64 -7.74 -7.59
N LEU A 113 11.50 -6.98 -8.29
CA LEU A 113 12.51 -7.58 -9.17
C LEU A 113 13.58 -8.34 -8.36
N PRO A 114 14.14 -9.43 -8.91
CA PRO A 114 15.26 -10.15 -8.31
C PRO A 114 16.44 -9.20 -8.03
N ASN A 115 17.11 -9.43 -6.91
CA ASN A 115 18.10 -8.53 -6.29
C ASN A 115 19.23 -8.05 -7.25
N ASP A 116 19.49 -8.78 -8.34
CA ASP A 116 20.51 -8.46 -9.35
C ASP A 116 20.07 -7.38 -10.35
N ALA A 117 18.76 -7.15 -10.53
CA ALA A 117 18.20 -6.12 -11.42
C ALA A 117 17.68 -4.88 -10.68
N SER A 118 17.32 -5.03 -9.39
CA SER A 118 16.87 -3.92 -8.55
C SER A 118 17.97 -2.90 -8.28
N SER A 119 19.25 -3.31 -8.31
CA SER A 119 20.38 -2.41 -8.08
C SER A 119 20.62 -1.44 -9.25
N GLU A 120 20.27 -1.82 -10.49
CA GLU A 120 20.42 -0.97 -11.68
C GLU A 120 19.20 -0.08 -11.92
N SER A 121 18.02 -0.45 -11.41
CA SER A 121 16.81 0.36 -11.57
C SER A 121 16.54 1.35 -10.44
N LEU A 122 17.06 1.13 -9.23
CA LEU A 122 17.10 2.16 -8.18
C LEU A 122 18.05 3.31 -8.56
N ASP A 123 18.97 3.08 -9.51
CA ASP A 123 19.88 4.07 -10.06
C ASP A 123 19.18 5.06 -11.01
N ARG A 124 18.21 4.61 -11.82
CA ARG A 124 17.47 5.49 -12.76
C ARG A 124 16.60 6.57 -12.09
N GLY A 125 16.18 6.35 -10.84
CA GLY A 125 15.48 7.37 -10.05
C GLY A 125 16.44 8.29 -9.28
N SER A 126 17.67 7.83 -9.06
CA SER A 126 18.78 8.56 -8.43
C SER A 126 19.49 9.50 -9.41
N ASP A 127 19.49 9.17 -10.71
CA ASP A 127 20.04 10.00 -11.79
C ASP A 127 19.39 11.40 -11.88
N TYR A 128 18.17 11.58 -11.34
CA TYR A 128 17.52 12.89 -11.26
C TYR A 128 17.77 13.64 -9.94
N ILE A 129 18.45 13.04 -8.96
CA ILE A 129 18.86 13.68 -7.69
C ILE A 129 20.35 14.06 -7.72
N ALA A 130 21.09 13.65 -8.75
CA ALA A 130 22.40 14.22 -9.03
C ALA A 130 22.25 15.60 -9.70
N TRP A 131 21.81 16.60 -8.93
CA TRP A 131 22.17 17.98 -9.25
C TRP A 131 23.67 18.14 -8.91
N ASP A 132 24.52 17.49 -9.69
CA ASP A 132 25.96 17.51 -9.51
C ASP A 132 26.56 18.66 -10.31
N ASP A 133 26.08 19.87 -10.02
CA ASP A 133 26.88 21.05 -10.31
C ASP A 133 27.92 21.15 -9.20
N SER A 134 28.98 20.35 -9.30
CA SER A 134 30.17 20.43 -8.43
C SER A 134 30.67 21.88 -8.28
N LEU A 135 30.50 22.70 -9.33
CA LEU A 135 30.76 24.14 -9.34
C LEU A 135 29.83 24.96 -8.42
N GLU A 136 28.57 24.56 -8.27
CA GLU A 136 27.59 25.20 -7.38
C GLU A 136 27.78 24.75 -5.93
N ALA A 137 28.19 23.50 -5.70
CA ALA A 137 28.62 23.00 -4.40
C ALA A 137 29.84 23.78 -3.85
N ASP A 138 30.78 24.16 -4.72
CA ASP A 138 31.93 25.00 -4.37
C ASP A 138 31.53 26.46 -4.08
N ARG A 139 30.51 26.98 -4.77
CA ARG A 139 29.99 28.35 -4.55
C ARG A 139 29.21 28.48 -3.24
N LEU A 140 28.50 27.42 -2.84
CA LEU A 140 27.59 27.42 -1.69
C LEU A 140 27.81 26.17 -0.81
N PRO A 141 28.96 26.05 -0.11
CA PRO A 141 29.35 24.83 0.59
C PRO A 141 28.46 24.48 1.78
N LEU A 142 27.80 25.48 2.38
CA LEU A 142 26.86 25.27 3.49
C LEU A 142 25.53 24.68 3.03
N GLU A 143 25.06 25.07 1.84
CA GLU A 143 23.81 24.54 1.28
C GLU A 143 24.03 23.11 0.82
N ALA A 144 25.15 22.82 0.15
CA ALA A 144 25.55 21.46 -0.22
C ALA A 144 25.55 20.49 0.98
N ARG A 145 26.10 20.90 2.13
CA ARG A 145 26.08 20.09 3.37
C ARG A 145 24.67 19.85 3.92
N ARG A 146 23.79 20.85 3.84
CA ARG A 146 22.39 20.69 4.27
C ARG A 146 21.66 19.72 3.36
N TYR A 147 21.88 19.82 2.06
CA TYR A 147 21.31 18.88 1.09
C TYR A 147 21.81 17.46 1.33
N THR A 148 23.12 17.25 1.57
CA THR A 148 23.64 15.90 1.83
C THR A 148 23.10 15.32 3.13
N GLU A 149 22.98 16.12 4.18
CA GLU A 149 22.32 15.71 5.43
C GLU A 149 20.86 15.29 5.19
N GLN A 150 20.11 16.07 4.41
CA GLN A 150 18.73 15.77 4.05
C GLN A 150 18.61 14.49 3.21
N VAL A 151 19.54 14.27 2.27
CA VAL A 151 19.59 13.04 1.47
C VAL A 151 19.83 11.82 2.37
N ILE A 152 20.75 11.91 3.33
CA ILE A 152 20.99 10.83 4.32
C ILE A 152 19.73 10.56 5.14
N GLN A 153 19.04 11.61 5.60
CA GLN A 153 17.78 11.47 6.35
C GLN A 153 16.68 10.81 5.48
N LEU A 154 16.56 11.20 4.22
CA LEU A 154 15.60 10.59 3.28
C LEU A 154 15.92 9.11 3.02
N GLN A 155 17.20 8.76 2.86
CA GLN A 155 17.64 7.37 2.70
C GLN A 155 17.30 6.53 3.95
N ALA A 156 17.54 7.07 5.15
CA ALA A 156 17.19 6.40 6.40
C ALA A 156 15.67 6.17 6.53
N LEU A 157 14.86 7.18 6.18
CA LEU A 157 13.40 7.07 6.19
C LEU A 157 12.88 6.10 5.12
N ALA A 158 13.50 6.07 3.93
CA ALA A 158 13.17 5.11 2.88
C ALA A 158 13.45 3.67 3.34
N ARG A 159 14.59 3.43 3.99
CA ARG A 159 14.92 2.14 4.60
C ARG A 159 13.92 1.75 5.69
N HIS A 160 13.56 2.67 6.58
CA HIS A 160 12.55 2.39 7.61
C HIS A 160 11.18 2.07 6.99
N ARG A 161 10.80 2.74 5.90
CA ARG A 161 9.57 2.44 5.16
C ARG A 161 9.59 1.03 4.56
N THR A 162 10.69 0.59 3.95
CA THR A 162 10.78 -0.76 3.37
C THR A 162 10.75 -1.85 4.44
N GLU A 163 11.42 -1.64 5.57
CA GLU A 163 11.38 -2.54 6.73
C GLU A 163 9.95 -2.66 7.31
N ALA A 164 9.25 -1.54 7.48
CA ALA A 164 7.86 -1.52 7.94
C ALA A 164 6.91 -2.20 6.93
N ALA A 165 7.07 -1.93 5.64
CA ALA A 165 6.27 -2.58 4.59
C ALA A 165 6.50 -4.10 4.56
N ALA A 166 7.75 -4.56 4.71
CA ALA A 166 8.07 -5.98 4.81
C ALA A 166 7.42 -6.62 6.04
N ARG A 167 7.42 -5.94 7.20
CA ARG A 167 6.75 -6.42 8.41
C ARG A 167 5.24 -6.55 8.20
N VAL A 168 4.60 -5.55 7.61
CA VAL A 168 3.15 -5.58 7.31
C VAL A 168 2.83 -6.70 6.32
N ARG A 169 3.65 -6.91 5.29
CA ARG A 169 3.48 -8.02 4.34
C ARG A 169 3.58 -9.38 5.04
N ARG A 170 4.55 -9.57 5.93
CA ARG A 170 4.68 -10.80 6.76
C ARG A 170 3.44 -11.03 7.61
N LEU A 171 2.96 -10.00 8.31
CA LEU A 171 1.78 -10.12 9.18
C LEU A 171 0.50 -10.42 8.38
N ARG A 172 0.32 -9.79 7.21
CA ARG A 172 -0.80 -10.12 6.31
C ARG A 172 -0.71 -11.55 5.79
N GLY A 173 0.50 -12.03 5.46
CA GLY A 173 0.73 -13.42 5.09
C GLY A 173 0.31 -14.39 6.20
N ILE A 174 0.76 -14.16 7.44
CA ILE A 174 0.34 -14.95 8.60
C ILE A 174 -1.18 -14.88 8.79
N ASN A 175 -1.77 -13.69 8.67
CA ASN A 175 -3.21 -13.51 8.79
C ASN A 175 -3.98 -14.29 7.71
N SER A 176 -3.47 -14.34 6.47
CA SER A 176 -4.10 -15.13 5.40
C SER A 176 -4.03 -16.64 5.65
N LEU A 177 -2.95 -17.13 6.27
CA LEU A 177 -2.85 -18.54 6.67
C LEU A 177 -3.80 -18.87 7.83
N LEU A 178 -3.92 -17.95 8.80
CA LEU A 178 -4.84 -18.07 9.92
C LEU A 178 -6.30 -18.01 9.48
N ASP A 179 -6.63 -17.21 8.48
CA ASP A 179 -7.98 -17.12 7.92
C ASP A 179 -8.44 -18.48 7.36
N GLY A 180 -7.55 -19.18 6.66
CA GLY A 180 -7.80 -20.56 6.21
C GLY A 180 -8.08 -21.53 7.37
N VAL A 181 -7.24 -21.52 8.41
CA VAL A 181 -7.40 -22.37 9.61
C VAL A 181 -8.64 -21.99 10.44
N SER A 182 -8.97 -20.70 10.52
CA SER A 182 -10.14 -20.21 11.24
C SER A 182 -11.44 -20.51 10.49
N SER A 183 -11.41 -20.56 9.16
CA SER A 183 -12.58 -20.93 8.33
C SER A 183 -12.85 -22.44 8.37
N ASP A 184 -11.83 -23.26 8.61
CA ASP A 184 -11.94 -24.72 8.72
C ASP A 184 -12.29 -25.20 10.13
N VAL A 185 -12.61 -24.28 11.05
CA VAL A 185 -13.29 -24.58 12.32
C VAL A 185 -14.78 -24.86 12.05
N VAL A 186 -15.05 -25.82 11.15
CA VAL A 186 -16.04 -26.84 11.49
C VAL A 186 -15.47 -27.53 12.72
N PRO A 187 -16.24 -27.73 13.81
CA PRO A 187 -15.70 -28.32 15.03
C PRO A 187 -15.24 -29.75 14.74
N ALA A 188 -13.96 -29.93 14.40
CA ALA A 188 -13.27 -31.21 14.34
C ALA A 188 -13.25 -31.92 15.72
N GLN A 189 -13.77 -31.25 16.76
CA GLN A 189 -14.03 -31.78 18.09
C GLN A 189 -15.50 -32.19 18.33
N LEU A 190 -16.38 -32.26 17.32
CA LEU A 190 -17.73 -32.79 17.52
C LEU A 190 -17.76 -34.32 17.79
N SER A 191 -16.61 -34.99 17.74
CA SER A 191 -16.46 -36.44 17.98
C SER A 191 -15.56 -36.79 19.17
N LEU A 192 -15.36 -35.86 20.11
CA LEU A 192 -14.72 -36.19 21.38
C LEU A 192 -15.75 -36.12 22.49
N VAL A 193 -16.38 -37.27 22.76
CA VAL A 193 -16.98 -37.60 24.06
C VAL A 193 -17.76 -36.43 24.66
N THR A 194 -18.66 -35.84 23.88
CA THR A 194 -19.56 -34.84 24.45
C THR A 194 -20.53 -35.59 25.36
N ARG A 195 -20.60 -35.16 26.61
CA ARG A 195 -21.76 -35.39 27.48
C ARG A 195 -23.03 -35.18 26.64
N ASP A 196 -23.89 -36.20 26.56
CA ASP A 196 -25.06 -36.33 25.66
C ASP A 196 -24.78 -36.80 24.21
N GLY A 197 -23.63 -37.41 23.92
CA GLY A 197 -23.30 -37.99 22.62
C GLY A 197 -24.01 -39.33 22.32
N PRO A 198 -24.03 -39.80 21.06
CA PRO A 198 -24.71 -41.05 20.66
C PRO A 198 -24.20 -42.27 21.43
N VAL A 199 -22.92 -42.28 21.81
CA VAL A 199 -22.30 -43.34 22.63
C VAL A 199 -22.85 -43.35 24.06
N GLU A 200 -23.11 -42.20 24.67
CA GLU A 200 -23.71 -42.15 26.01
C GLU A 200 -25.17 -42.64 26.00
N GLY A 201 -25.91 -42.35 24.92
CA GLY A 201 -27.23 -42.91 24.67
C GLY A 201 -27.22 -44.44 24.53
N GLU A 202 -26.26 -45.01 23.80
CA GLU A 202 -26.11 -46.46 23.70
C GLU A 202 -25.62 -47.09 25.01
N LEU A 203 -24.73 -46.44 25.75
CA LEU A 203 -24.32 -46.90 27.09
C LEU A 203 -25.49 -46.87 28.08
N GLY A 204 -26.38 -45.89 27.99
CA GLY A 204 -27.62 -45.82 28.77
C GLY A 204 -28.57 -46.98 28.45
N ARG A 205 -28.76 -47.31 27.16
CA ARG A 205 -29.55 -48.48 26.74
C ARG A 205 -28.91 -49.80 27.18
N MET A 206 -27.59 -49.90 27.12
CA MET A 206 -26.85 -51.08 27.60
C MET A 206 -27.00 -51.25 29.11
N ARG A 207 -26.97 -50.17 29.90
CA ARG A 207 -27.24 -50.21 31.35
C ARG A 207 -28.67 -50.68 31.65
N LEU A 208 -29.65 -50.22 30.90
CA LEU A 208 -31.04 -50.66 31.05
C LEU A 208 -31.22 -52.15 30.70
N LEU A 209 -30.58 -52.60 29.61
CA LEU A 209 -30.60 -54.02 29.22
C LEU A 209 -29.89 -54.89 30.24
N LEU A 210 -28.75 -54.46 30.79
CA LEU A 210 -28.03 -55.18 31.84
C LEU A 210 -28.81 -55.25 33.15
N ALA A 211 -29.51 -54.18 33.55
CA ALA A 211 -30.40 -54.23 34.71
C ALA A 211 -31.52 -55.26 34.51
N ARG A 212 -32.11 -55.30 33.30
CA ARG A 212 -33.20 -56.23 32.98
C ARG A 212 -32.72 -57.68 32.84
N VAL A 213 -31.54 -57.90 32.28
CA VAL A 213 -30.89 -59.22 32.20
C VAL A 213 -30.47 -59.66 33.60
N GLY A 214 -29.96 -58.76 34.43
CA GLY A 214 -29.67 -58.99 35.85
C GLY A 214 -30.90 -59.42 36.64
N ASP A 215 -32.02 -58.70 36.52
CA ASP A 215 -33.29 -59.09 37.14
C ASP A 215 -33.80 -60.44 36.62
N ARG A 216 -33.62 -60.74 35.34
CA ARG A 216 -34.07 -62.00 34.75
C ARG A 216 -33.19 -63.19 35.15
N VAL A 217 -31.88 -62.96 35.33
CA VAL A 217 -30.92 -63.95 35.83
C VAL A 217 -31.06 -64.15 37.34
N ALA A 218 -31.38 -63.10 38.10
CA ALA A 218 -31.70 -63.19 39.53
C ALA A 218 -33.03 -63.93 39.79
N ASN A 219 -33.97 -63.88 38.84
CA ASN A 219 -35.22 -64.64 38.88
C ASN A 219 -35.11 -66.05 38.25
N LEU A 220 -33.92 -66.48 37.81
CA LEU A 220 -33.72 -67.90 37.49
C LEU A 220 -33.68 -68.68 38.82
N PRO A 221 -34.47 -69.75 38.99
CA PRO A 221 -34.36 -70.61 40.15
C PRO A 221 -32.95 -71.21 40.16
N THR A 222 -32.09 -70.75 41.08
CA THR A 222 -30.77 -71.33 41.28
C THR A 222 -30.96 -72.75 41.82
N PRO A 223 -30.51 -73.80 41.12
CA PRO A 223 -30.42 -75.11 41.74
C PRO A 223 -29.32 -75.06 42.80
N ASP A 224 -29.69 -75.37 44.04
CA ASP A 224 -28.77 -75.44 45.18
C ASP A 224 -27.66 -76.46 44.91
N VAL A 225 -26.46 -75.96 44.60
CA VAL A 225 -25.23 -76.74 44.66
C VAL A 225 -24.19 -75.92 45.41
N SER A 226 -24.23 -76.10 46.73
CA SER A 226 -23.13 -75.80 47.64
C SER A 226 -21.91 -76.65 47.27
N LEU A 227 -20.84 -76.05 46.76
CA LEU A 227 -19.49 -76.63 46.73
C LEU A 227 -18.42 -75.53 46.73
N THR A 228 -17.79 -75.43 47.88
CA THR A 228 -16.43 -74.94 48.20
C THR A 228 -15.43 -74.90 47.04
N GLY A 229 -14.69 -73.80 46.89
CA GLY A 229 -13.53 -73.74 46.00
C GLY A 229 -12.81 -72.39 46.00
N SER A 230 -11.80 -72.28 46.87
CA SER A 230 -10.78 -71.22 46.90
C SER A 230 -10.06 -71.09 45.55
N ILE A 231 -9.98 -69.88 44.98
CA ILE A 231 -9.07 -69.57 43.87
C ILE A 231 -8.42 -68.20 44.13
N ASP A 232 -7.10 -68.26 44.32
CA ASP A 232 -6.18 -67.13 44.45
C ASP A 232 -6.19 -66.21 43.22
N ARG A 233 -6.11 -64.90 43.47
CA ARG A 233 -5.79 -63.86 42.50
C ARG A 233 -4.30 -63.54 42.56
N PRO A 234 -3.55 -63.52 41.44
CA PRO A 234 -2.26 -62.85 41.42
C PRO A 234 -2.45 -61.35 41.14
N ASP A 235 -1.90 -60.52 42.04
CA ASP A 235 -1.77 -59.07 41.88
C ASP A 235 -0.84 -58.74 40.71
N VAL A 236 -1.32 -57.94 39.76
CA VAL A 236 -0.51 -57.34 38.69
C VAL A 236 -0.04 -55.97 39.18
N ASN A 237 1.27 -55.84 39.37
CA ASN A 237 1.95 -54.62 39.77
C ASN A 237 1.91 -53.57 38.63
N VAL A 238 1.38 -52.38 38.90
CA VAL A 238 1.08 -51.30 37.93
C VAL A 238 2.25 -50.30 37.76
N ASP A 239 3.37 -50.50 38.46
CA ASP A 239 4.42 -49.47 38.55
C ASP A 239 5.43 -49.43 37.39
N ASN A 240 5.29 -50.27 36.35
CA ASN A 240 6.31 -50.41 35.28
C ASN A 240 5.99 -49.69 33.95
N ILE A 241 5.10 -48.69 33.94
CA ILE A 241 4.72 -47.96 32.70
C ILE A 241 5.41 -46.58 32.59
N ASN A 242 6.03 -46.08 33.66
CA ASN A 242 6.57 -44.71 33.70
C ASN A 242 8.06 -44.58 33.33
N SER A 243 8.78 -45.67 32.98
CA SER A 243 10.22 -45.58 32.67
C SER A 243 10.55 -45.40 31.18
N ALA A 244 9.56 -45.36 30.29
CA ALA A 244 9.77 -45.28 28.84
C ALA A 244 9.50 -43.89 28.25
N THR A 245 8.96 -42.94 29.03
CA THR A 245 8.61 -41.59 28.56
C THR A 245 9.71 -40.55 28.76
N THR A 246 10.76 -40.87 29.52
CA THR A 246 11.88 -39.94 29.81
C THR A 246 12.91 -39.84 28.67
N ASP A 247 12.98 -40.82 27.77
CA ASP A 247 14.00 -40.86 26.70
C ASP A 247 13.69 -39.88 25.55
N VAL A 248 12.41 -39.54 25.31
CA VAL A 248 12.02 -38.71 24.16
C VAL A 248 12.37 -37.24 24.36
N GLU A 249 12.25 -36.74 25.60
CA GLU A 249 12.59 -35.34 25.93
C GLU A 249 14.11 -35.10 25.92
N GLU A 250 14.88 -36.11 26.33
CA GLU A 250 16.34 -36.05 26.36
C GLU A 250 16.94 -36.05 24.93
N ILE A 251 16.37 -36.88 24.04
CA ILE A 251 16.72 -36.88 22.60
C ILE A 251 16.36 -35.54 21.93
N GLY A 252 15.24 -34.93 22.32
CA GLY A 252 14.83 -33.61 21.81
C GLY A 252 15.79 -32.49 22.22
N ARG A 253 16.24 -32.50 23.48
CA ARG A 253 17.23 -31.54 23.99
C ARG A 253 18.57 -31.65 23.27
N LEU A 254 19.11 -32.86 23.12
CA LEU A 254 20.39 -33.08 22.46
C LEU A 254 20.38 -32.62 20.99
N ARG A 255 19.27 -32.82 20.26
CA ARG A 255 19.12 -32.30 18.90
C ARG A 255 19.03 -30.77 18.85
N SER A 256 18.33 -30.15 19.79
CA SER A 256 18.24 -28.68 19.84
C SER A 256 19.58 -28.02 20.15
N GLN A 257 20.40 -28.66 20.99
CA GLN A 257 21.71 -28.16 21.36
C GLN A 257 22.72 -28.33 20.22
N ALA A 258 22.68 -29.45 19.50
CA ALA A 258 23.50 -29.68 18.31
C ALA A 258 23.20 -28.68 17.16
N LEU A 259 21.97 -28.19 17.04
CA LEU A 259 21.62 -27.17 16.04
C LEU A 259 22.12 -25.76 16.41
N LEU A 260 22.34 -25.48 17.69
CA LEU A 260 22.85 -24.20 18.17
C LEU A 260 24.37 -24.09 18.06
N GLU A 261 25.10 -25.21 18.02
CA GLU A 261 26.57 -25.23 17.84
C GLU A 261 27.01 -25.20 16.36
N LEU A 262 26.06 -25.22 15.42
CA LEU A 262 26.28 -25.22 13.96
C LEU A 262 25.92 -23.89 13.27
N CYS A 263 25.58 -22.85 14.04
CA CYS A 263 25.43 -21.46 13.59
C CYS A 263 26.51 -20.58 14.23
#